data_AF-A0A1Y3ZYH6-F1
#
_entry.id   AF-A0A1Y3ZYH6-F1
#
_cell.length_a   1.000
_cell.length_b   1.000
_cell.length_c   1.000
_cell.angle_alpha   90.00
_cell.angle_beta   90.00
_cell.angle_gamma   90.00
#
_symmetry.space_group_name_H-M   'P 1'
#
loop_
_entity.id
_entity.type
_entity.pdbx_description
1 polymer ?
#
loop_
_entity_poly.entity_id
_entity_poly.type
_entity_poly.pdbx_seq_one_letter_code
_entity_poly.pdbx_strand_id
1 'polypeptide(L)'
;MPENIRTMPLHRSRSGLACLYECGGGLTNTGGAQLVTSPTGKPKRAIHIRTHGNLCNDDHALIPVKAGDCVVSVDRHRDRVAVQVERITAINGDTATLERTDDLICWDAIQAAVEKSWDYHCRQPHYIQQLFEAQPTAQAEDDIMEDIGELVVFEEDEVNEI
;
A
#
# COMPACT_ATOMS: atom_id res chain seq x y z
N MET A 1 11.10 -25.48 -20.89
CA MET A 1 9.94 -24.63 -20.54
C MET A 1 10.20 -24.15 -19.12
N PRO A 2 10.38 -22.86 -18.84
CA PRO A 2 10.41 -22.44 -17.44
C PRO A 2 8.99 -22.67 -16.91
N GLU A 3 8.88 -23.47 -15.86
CA GLU A 3 7.62 -23.62 -15.16
C GLU A 3 7.31 -22.25 -14.56
N ASN A 4 6.32 -21.54 -15.14
CA ASN A 4 5.88 -20.23 -14.66
C ASN A 4 5.20 -20.32 -13.29
N ILE A 5 5.22 -21.50 -12.67
CA ILE A 5 4.51 -21.86 -11.46
C ILE A 5 5.54 -22.07 -10.35
N ARG A 6 5.35 -21.35 -9.25
CA ARG A 6 6.15 -21.45 -8.03
C ARG A 6 5.23 -21.73 -6.85
N THR A 7 5.71 -22.48 -5.87
CA THR A 7 5.04 -22.63 -4.58
C THR A 7 5.70 -21.75 -3.53
N MET A 8 4.89 -21.18 -2.62
CA MET A 8 5.37 -20.36 -1.52
C MET A 8 4.62 -20.73 -0.22
N PRO A 9 5.31 -20.84 0.93
CA PRO A 9 4.65 -21.05 2.20
C PRO A 9 3.78 -19.86 2.57
N LEU A 10 2.65 -20.13 3.21
CA LEU A 10 1.72 -19.15 3.73
C LEU A 10 1.78 -19.13 5.25
N HIS A 11 1.51 -17.97 5.82
CA HIS A 11 1.32 -17.80 7.25
C HIS A 11 -0.16 -17.85 7.58
N ARG A 12 -0.50 -18.43 8.72
CA ARG A 12 -1.86 -18.37 9.26
C ARG A 12 -1.97 -17.29 10.32
N SER A 13 -2.97 -16.44 10.15
CA SER A 13 -3.43 -15.59 11.24
C SER A 13 -4.02 -16.45 12.37
N ARG A 14 -4.16 -15.86 13.55
CA ARG A 14 -4.86 -16.50 14.68
C ARG A 14 -6.31 -16.91 14.36
N SER A 15 -6.94 -16.21 13.41
CA SER A 15 -8.27 -16.51 12.86
C SER A 15 -8.29 -17.60 11.77
N GLY A 16 -7.14 -18.17 11.41
CA GLY A 16 -7.02 -19.21 10.39
C GLY A 16 -6.96 -18.72 8.93
N LEU A 17 -7.01 -17.40 8.71
CA LEU A 17 -6.87 -16.80 7.38
C LEU A 17 -5.44 -17.01 6.85
N ALA A 18 -5.34 -17.40 5.58
CA ALA A 18 -4.10 -17.44 4.83
C ALA A 18 -3.56 -16.02 4.62
N CYS A 19 -2.29 -15.82 4.92
CA CYS A 19 -1.64 -14.53 4.90
C CYS A 19 -0.23 -14.63 4.32
N LEU A 20 0.23 -13.52 3.75
CA LEU A 20 1.61 -13.31 3.33
C LEU A 20 2.14 -12.05 3.98
N TYR A 21 3.45 -12.02 4.21
CA TYR A 21 4.11 -10.82 4.68
C TYR A 21 4.46 -9.90 3.52
N GLU A 22 4.24 -8.61 3.74
CA GLU A 22 5.03 -7.59 3.11
C GLU A 22 6.39 -7.55 3.81
N CYS A 23 7.48 -7.73 3.07
CA CYS A 23 8.82 -7.83 3.65
C CYS A 23 9.89 -7.24 2.73
N GLY A 24 11.10 -7.15 3.29
CA GLY A 24 12.29 -6.72 2.58
C GLY A 24 12.59 -5.23 2.71
N GLY A 25 13.60 -4.78 2.00
CA GLY A 25 14.09 -3.42 1.97
C GLY A 25 15.42 -3.33 1.22
N GLY A 26 16.08 -2.19 1.38
CA GLY A 26 17.39 -1.89 0.80
C GLY A 26 18.56 -2.19 1.73
N LEU A 27 19.68 -2.54 1.10
CA LEU A 27 21.04 -2.51 1.61
C LEU A 27 21.90 -1.66 0.66
N THR A 28 23.17 -1.48 1.01
CA THR A 28 24.11 -0.58 0.31
C THR A 28 24.11 -0.78 -1.21
N ASN A 29 24.11 -2.02 -1.68
CA ASN A 29 24.18 -2.34 -3.11
C ASN A 29 23.11 -3.34 -3.58
N THR A 30 22.27 -3.83 -2.68
CA THR A 30 21.25 -4.83 -2.97
C THR A 30 19.96 -4.45 -2.29
N GLY A 31 18.82 -4.88 -2.83
CA GLY A 31 17.54 -4.64 -2.20
C GLY A 31 16.54 -5.68 -2.67
N GLY A 32 15.73 -6.17 -1.76
CA GLY A 32 14.68 -7.12 -2.07
C GLY A 32 13.39 -6.64 -1.47
N ALA A 33 12.28 -6.72 -2.18
CA ALA A 33 10.97 -6.36 -1.64
C ALA A 33 9.91 -7.34 -2.12
N GLN A 34 9.00 -7.68 -1.23
CA GLN A 34 7.81 -8.45 -1.55
C GLN A 34 6.57 -7.69 -1.08
N LEU A 35 5.67 -7.39 -2.01
CA LEU A 35 4.38 -6.75 -1.75
C LEU A 35 3.23 -7.68 -2.11
N VAL A 36 2.12 -7.53 -1.38
CA VAL A 36 0.90 -8.31 -1.58
C VAL A 36 -0.24 -7.35 -1.93
N THR A 37 -0.88 -7.59 -3.06
CA THR A 37 -1.87 -6.67 -3.63
C THR A 37 -3.13 -7.40 -4.05
N SER A 38 -4.20 -6.64 -4.28
CA SER A 38 -5.41 -7.17 -4.89
C SER A 38 -5.14 -7.61 -6.36
N PRO A 39 -6.07 -8.33 -7.01
CA PRO A 39 -5.91 -8.74 -8.41
C PRO A 39 -5.74 -7.56 -9.41
N THR A 40 -6.10 -6.35 -8.98
CA THR A 40 -5.99 -5.11 -9.78
C THR A 40 -4.78 -4.26 -9.40
N GLY A 41 -3.96 -4.73 -8.45
CA GLY A 41 -2.82 -4.01 -7.90
C GLY A 41 -3.17 -3.04 -6.76
N LYS A 42 -4.45 -2.83 -6.39
CA LYS A 42 -4.79 -1.98 -5.22
C LYS A 42 -4.20 -2.51 -3.90
N PRO A 43 -3.81 -1.62 -2.96
CA PRO A 43 -3.26 -2.03 -1.68
C PRO A 43 -4.31 -2.74 -0.83
N LYS A 44 -3.85 -3.65 0.02
CA LYS A 44 -4.72 -4.43 0.91
C LYS A 44 -4.54 -4.00 2.36
N ARG A 45 -5.57 -4.24 3.17
CA ARG A 45 -5.51 -4.01 4.61
C ARG A 45 -4.67 -5.09 5.30
N ALA A 46 -3.63 -4.68 6.02
CA ALA A 46 -2.85 -5.58 6.87
C ALA A 46 -3.64 -5.97 8.13
N ILE A 47 -3.50 -7.23 8.57
CA ILE A 47 -4.03 -7.72 9.85
C ILE A 47 -3.11 -7.32 11.00
N HIS A 48 -1.79 -7.36 10.76
CA HIS A 48 -0.78 -7.07 11.77
C HIS A 48 0.37 -6.30 11.14
N ILE A 49 0.84 -5.26 11.81
CA ILE A 49 2.04 -4.51 11.43
C ILE A 49 3.02 -4.64 12.57
N ARG A 50 4.23 -5.11 12.27
CA ARG A 50 5.32 -5.23 13.24
C ARG A 50 5.87 -3.83 13.52
N THR A 51 5.85 -3.43 14.78
CA THR A 51 6.33 -2.12 15.25
C THR A 51 7.54 -2.21 16.17
N HIS A 52 7.90 -3.42 16.60
CA HIS A 52 8.98 -3.67 17.56
C HIS A 52 9.80 -4.90 17.16
N GLY A 53 11.04 -4.99 17.67
CA GLY A 53 11.99 -6.08 17.42
C GLY A 53 12.95 -5.79 16.27
N ASN A 54 13.52 -6.84 15.69
CA ASN A 54 14.32 -6.71 14.47
C ASN A 54 13.38 -6.45 13.30
N LEU A 55 13.34 -5.21 12.82
CA LEU A 55 12.49 -4.80 11.70
C LEU A 55 13.26 -4.63 10.40
N CYS A 56 14.58 -4.40 10.46
CA CYS A 56 15.39 -4.06 9.30
C CYS A 56 15.32 -5.14 8.21
N ASN A 57 14.71 -4.80 7.07
CA ASN A 57 14.52 -5.66 5.91
C ASN A 57 13.80 -7.00 6.22
N ASP A 58 13.07 -7.05 7.33
CA ASP A 58 12.36 -8.25 7.81
C ASP A 58 10.88 -8.20 7.39
N ASP A 59 10.06 -9.09 7.94
CA ASP A 59 8.61 -9.06 7.80
C ASP A 59 8.03 -7.81 8.47
N HIS A 60 7.32 -6.99 7.69
CA HIS A 60 6.76 -5.71 8.14
C HIS A 60 5.26 -5.78 8.41
N ALA A 61 4.48 -6.30 7.47
CA ALA A 61 3.02 -6.33 7.59
C ALA A 61 2.44 -7.66 7.12
N LEU A 62 1.61 -8.28 7.96
CA LEU A 62 0.88 -9.50 7.64
C LEU A 62 -0.42 -9.16 6.90
N ILE A 63 -0.51 -9.54 5.63
CA ILE A 63 -1.63 -9.22 4.74
C ILE A 63 -2.40 -10.51 4.41
N PRO A 64 -3.74 -10.55 4.58
CA PRO A 64 -4.54 -11.70 4.20
C PRO A 64 -4.57 -11.86 2.68
N VAL A 65 -4.53 -13.10 2.19
CA VAL A 65 -4.50 -13.43 0.77
C VAL A 65 -5.64 -14.35 0.37
N LYS A 66 -6.09 -14.21 -0.87
CA LYS A 66 -7.09 -15.06 -1.53
C LYS A 66 -6.59 -15.43 -2.93
N ALA A 67 -7.15 -16.49 -3.49
CA ALA A 67 -6.91 -16.83 -4.90
C ALA A 67 -7.30 -15.64 -5.80
N GLY A 68 -6.44 -15.35 -6.78
CA GLY A 68 -6.51 -14.23 -7.70
C GLY A 68 -5.71 -13.00 -7.29
N ASP A 69 -5.28 -12.88 -6.04
CA ASP A 69 -4.41 -11.77 -5.59
C ASP A 69 -3.04 -11.82 -6.25
N CYS A 70 -2.36 -10.67 -6.31
CA CYS A 70 -1.06 -10.52 -6.96
C CYS A 70 0.04 -10.25 -5.94
N VAL A 71 1.18 -10.91 -6.11
CA VAL A 71 2.41 -10.71 -5.36
C VAL A 71 3.42 -10.06 -6.29
N VAL A 72 3.97 -8.92 -5.87
CA VAL A 72 5.01 -8.19 -6.59
C VAL A 72 6.32 -8.39 -5.83
N SER A 73 7.28 -9.03 -6.49
CA SER A 73 8.63 -9.24 -5.96
C SER A 73 9.61 -8.39 -6.74
N VAL A 74 10.50 -7.71 -6.03
CA VAL A 74 11.58 -6.92 -6.61
C VAL A 74 12.90 -7.43 -6.08
N ASP A 75 13.83 -7.65 -7.00
CA ASP A 75 15.24 -7.88 -6.70
C ASP A 75 16.07 -6.81 -7.38
N ARG A 76 16.78 -6.03 -6.57
CA ARG A 76 17.60 -4.92 -6.99
C ARG A 76 19.06 -5.25 -6.68
N HIS A 77 19.91 -5.08 -7.70
CA HIS A 77 21.35 -5.12 -7.55
C HIS A 77 21.98 -3.88 -8.20
N ARG A 78 22.45 -2.95 -7.36
CA ARG A 78 22.90 -1.60 -7.73
C ARG A 78 21.77 -0.87 -8.48
N ASP A 79 22.01 -0.49 -9.72
CA ASP A 79 21.07 0.24 -10.58
C ASP A 79 20.16 -0.71 -11.39
N ARG A 80 20.37 -2.03 -11.29
CA ARG A 80 19.55 -3.02 -11.99
C ARG A 80 18.40 -3.44 -11.09
N VAL A 81 17.18 -3.27 -11.58
CA VAL A 81 15.95 -3.65 -10.89
C VAL A 81 15.26 -4.74 -11.71
N ALA A 82 15.07 -5.91 -11.12
CA ALA A 82 14.25 -6.98 -11.64
C ALA A 82 12.91 -6.98 -10.91
N VAL A 83 11.82 -6.85 -11.66
CA VAL A 83 10.45 -6.91 -11.12
C VAL A 83 9.79 -8.18 -11.61
N GLN A 84 9.19 -8.92 -10.69
CA GLN A 84 8.43 -10.13 -10.98
C GLN A 84 7.04 -9.98 -10.38
N VAL A 85 6.02 -10.14 -11.22
CA VAL A 85 4.62 -10.10 -10.82
C VAL A 85 4.05 -11.51 -10.95
N GLU A 86 3.47 -12.01 -9.87
CA GLU A 86 2.92 -13.35 -9.79
C GLU A 86 1.49 -13.30 -9.24
N ARG A 87 0.59 -14.10 -9.79
CA ARG A 87 -0.80 -14.23 -9.36
C ARG A 87 -0.95 -15.51 -8.55
N ILE A 88 -1.63 -15.44 -7.42
CA ILE A 88 -1.97 -16.61 -6.61
C ILE A 88 -3.09 -17.36 -7.31
N THR A 89 -2.82 -18.55 -7.85
CA THR A 89 -3.82 -19.36 -8.57
C THR A 89 -4.61 -20.24 -7.64
N ALA A 90 -3.94 -20.84 -6.64
CA ALA A 90 -4.55 -21.73 -5.67
C ALA A 90 -3.89 -21.59 -4.29
N ILE A 91 -4.68 -21.83 -3.24
CA ILE A 91 -4.21 -21.88 -1.86
C ILE A 91 -4.56 -23.27 -1.32
N ASN A 92 -3.54 -24.09 -1.08
CA ASN A 92 -3.67 -25.46 -0.60
C ASN A 92 -3.08 -25.54 0.81
N GLY A 93 -3.95 -25.48 1.82
CA GLY A 93 -3.51 -25.50 3.21
C GLY A 93 -2.59 -24.32 3.52
N ASP A 94 -1.31 -24.63 3.75
CA ASP A 94 -0.26 -23.66 4.13
C ASP A 94 0.67 -23.31 2.96
N THR A 95 0.27 -23.63 1.73
CA THR A 95 1.06 -23.35 0.53
C THR A 95 0.21 -22.61 -0.51
N ALA A 96 0.73 -21.52 -1.04
CA ALA A 96 0.19 -20.85 -2.23
C ALA A 96 0.91 -21.34 -3.48
N THR A 97 0.13 -21.58 -4.53
CA THR A 97 0.63 -21.72 -5.90
C THR A 97 0.56 -20.35 -6.56
N LEU A 98 1.70 -19.87 -7.03
CA LEU A 98 1.84 -18.60 -7.73
C LEU A 98 2.21 -18.87 -9.18
N GLU A 99 1.65 -18.08 -10.08
CA GLU A 99 1.95 -18.13 -11.50
C GLU A 99 2.39 -16.75 -11.97
N ARG A 100 3.49 -16.68 -12.74
CA ARG A 100 3.90 -15.42 -13.37
C ARG A 100 2.80 -14.89 -14.27
N THR A 101 2.51 -13.61 -14.13
CA THR A 101 1.41 -12.97 -14.86
C THR A 101 1.90 -11.69 -15.51
N ASP A 102 1.47 -11.45 -16.74
CA ASP A 102 1.70 -10.21 -17.49
C ASP A 102 0.44 -9.31 -17.50
N ASP A 103 -0.54 -9.63 -16.64
CA ASP A 103 -1.76 -8.87 -16.50
C ASP A 103 -1.48 -7.42 -16.08
N LEU A 104 -2.37 -6.52 -16.50
CA LEU A 104 -2.34 -5.12 -16.10
C LEU A 104 -2.57 -4.99 -14.59
N ILE A 105 -1.48 -4.77 -13.85
CA ILE A 105 -1.52 -4.36 -12.45
C ILE A 105 -1.31 -2.85 -12.33
N CYS A 106 -1.83 -2.27 -11.25
CA CYS A 106 -1.60 -0.87 -10.93
C CYS A 106 -0.10 -0.57 -10.85
N TRP A 107 0.35 0.48 -11.55
CA TRP A 107 1.73 0.94 -11.53
C TRP A 107 2.20 1.30 -10.12
N ASP A 108 1.30 1.84 -9.28
CA ASP A 108 1.58 2.21 -7.89
C ASP A 108 2.10 1.03 -7.07
N ALA A 109 1.62 -0.20 -7.33
CA ALA A 109 2.11 -1.40 -6.65
C ALA A 109 3.56 -1.72 -7.05
N ILE A 110 3.89 -1.55 -8.33
CA ILE A 110 5.26 -1.78 -8.82
C ILE A 110 6.18 -0.71 -8.25
N GLN A 111 5.78 0.56 -8.30
CA GLN A 111 6.56 1.67 -7.76
C GLN A 111 6.83 1.47 -6.28
N ALA A 112 5.81 1.17 -5.46
CA ALA A 112 5.99 0.94 -4.04
C ALA A 112 6.95 -0.22 -3.75
N ALA A 113 6.94 -1.29 -4.57
CA ALA A 113 7.87 -2.40 -4.39
C ALA A 113 9.31 -1.97 -4.70
N VAL A 114 9.49 -1.18 -5.76
CA VAL A 114 10.79 -0.66 -6.15
C VAL A 114 11.30 0.32 -5.10
N GLU A 115 10.50 1.28 -4.66
CA GLU A 115 10.82 2.22 -3.59
C GLU A 115 11.23 1.51 -2.31
N LYS A 116 10.48 0.48 -1.90
CA LYS A 116 10.84 -0.38 -0.77
C LYS A 116 12.22 -1.01 -0.95
N SER A 117 12.56 -1.49 -2.14
CA SER A 117 13.89 -2.08 -2.42
C SER A 117 15.06 -1.08 -2.31
N TRP A 118 14.77 0.22 -2.34
CA TRP A 118 15.74 1.30 -2.12
C TRP A 118 15.77 1.80 -0.68
N ASP A 119 14.72 1.54 0.11
CA ASP A 119 14.59 1.96 1.50
C ASP A 119 15.59 1.22 2.41
N TYR A 120 16.72 1.87 2.69
CA TYR A 120 17.84 1.29 3.41
C TYR A 120 17.46 0.91 4.84
N HIS A 121 17.64 -0.38 5.19
CA HIS A 121 17.19 -0.93 6.47
C HIS A 121 15.71 -0.63 6.75
N CYS A 122 14.86 -0.78 5.72
CA CYS A 122 13.42 -0.59 5.82
C CYS A 122 12.87 -1.24 7.11
N ARG A 123 12.01 -0.51 7.84
CA ARG A 123 11.40 -0.96 9.11
C ARG A 123 9.88 -0.90 9.11
N GLN A 124 9.29 -0.55 7.97
CA GLN A 124 7.89 -0.20 7.87
C GLN A 124 7.27 -0.78 6.59
N PRO A 125 5.96 -1.05 6.58
CA PRO A 125 5.27 -1.41 5.35
C PRO A 125 5.13 -0.19 4.42
N HIS A 126 5.21 -0.42 3.11
CA HIS A 126 5.14 0.58 2.05
C HIS A 126 3.79 0.55 1.33
N TYR A 127 3.13 -0.62 1.23
CA TYR A 127 1.97 -0.77 0.35
C TYR A 127 0.79 -1.44 1.05
N ILE A 128 0.28 -0.76 2.06
CA ILE A 128 -0.88 -1.19 2.84
C ILE A 128 -1.96 -0.13 2.86
N GLN A 129 -3.21 -0.59 2.89
CA GLN A 129 -4.33 0.29 3.21
C GLN A 129 -4.45 0.38 4.74
N GLN A 130 -4.04 1.51 5.32
CA GLN A 130 -4.38 1.85 6.70
C GLN A 130 -5.84 2.34 6.69
N LEU A 131 -6.71 1.71 7.48
CA LEU A 131 -7.98 2.34 7.83
C LEU A 131 -7.69 3.30 8.98
N PHE A 132 -8.23 4.52 8.88
CA PHE A 132 -8.06 5.72 9.72
C PHE A 132 -6.86 6.60 9.28
N GLU A 133 -7.01 7.73 8.58
CA GLU A 133 -8.12 8.71 8.46
C GLU A 133 -8.21 9.33 7.03
N ALA A 134 -9.41 9.45 6.47
CA ALA A 134 -9.74 10.56 5.56
C ALA A 134 -10.37 11.66 6.41
N GLN A 135 -9.76 12.84 6.37
CA GLN A 135 -9.80 13.92 7.39
C GLN A 135 -11.07 14.78 7.39
N PRO A 136 -11.18 15.76 8.32
CA PRO A 136 -11.61 17.08 7.88
C PRO A 136 -10.77 18.27 8.44
N THR A 137 -10.29 19.07 7.49
CA THR A 137 -10.31 20.56 7.46
C THR A 137 -9.76 21.34 8.66
N ALA A 138 -8.51 21.82 8.55
CA ALA A 138 -8.02 22.96 9.35
C ALA A 138 -7.30 24.04 8.50
N GLN A 139 -7.45 24.03 7.17
CA GLN A 139 -6.80 24.99 6.26
C GLN A 139 -7.70 25.47 5.11
N ALA A 140 -9.02 25.46 5.29
CA ALA A 140 -9.95 26.00 4.29
C ALA A 140 -10.90 27.08 4.84
N GLU A 141 -10.77 27.48 6.11
CA GLU A 141 -11.60 28.55 6.70
C GLU A 141 -10.86 29.88 6.84
N ASP A 142 -9.52 29.91 6.73
CA ASP A 142 -8.74 31.15 6.77
C ASP A 142 -8.76 31.91 5.43
N ASP A 143 -9.04 31.22 4.31
CA ASP A 143 -9.07 31.83 2.96
C ASP A 143 -10.46 32.36 2.54
N ILE A 144 -11.47 32.31 3.44
CA ILE A 144 -12.83 32.86 3.19
C ILE A 144 -13.08 34.15 3.97
N MET A 145 -12.03 34.83 4.44
CA MET A 145 -12.14 36.16 5.05
C MET A 145 -11.54 37.30 4.21
N GLU A 146 -10.98 37.01 3.03
CA GLU A 146 -10.33 38.03 2.21
C GLU A 146 -11.20 38.64 1.09
N ASP A 147 -12.46 38.18 0.90
CA ASP A 147 -13.27 38.60 -0.26
C ASP A 147 -14.75 38.95 0.04
N ILE A 148 -15.04 39.41 1.26
CA ILE A 148 -16.25 40.23 1.54
C ILE A 148 -15.85 41.69 1.78
N GLY A 149 -15.08 42.23 0.84
CA GLY A 149 -15.08 43.66 0.59
C GLY A 149 -16.39 44.05 -0.07
N GLU A 150 -17.34 44.58 0.72
CA GLU A 150 -18.14 45.78 0.44
C GLU A 150 -19.30 45.81 1.46
N LEU A 151 -19.09 46.53 2.56
CA LEU A 151 -20.13 46.91 3.51
C LEU A 151 -21.06 47.91 2.80
N VAL A 152 -22.09 47.42 2.12
CA VAL A 152 -23.17 48.27 1.61
C VAL A 152 -23.99 48.72 2.82
N VAL A 153 -23.78 49.96 3.24
CA VAL A 153 -24.58 50.63 4.27
C VAL A 153 -25.91 50.98 3.62
N PHE A 154 -26.99 50.30 4.01
CA PHE A 154 -28.35 50.69 3.64
C PHE A 154 -28.87 51.63 4.74
N GLU A 155 -29.03 52.91 4.41
CA GLU A 155 -29.80 53.86 5.23
C GLU A 155 -31.28 53.42 5.18
N GLU A 156 -31.86 53.13 6.34
CA GLU A 156 -33.30 52.85 6.45
C GLU A 156 -34.05 54.19 6.37
N ASP A 157 -34.66 54.45 5.21
CA ASP A 157 -35.66 55.51 5.07
C ASP A 157 -36.95 55.10 5.79
N GLU A 158 -37.28 55.83 6.86
CA GLU A 158 -38.56 55.76 7.57
C GLU A 158 -39.73 56.20 6.67
N VAL A 159 -40.68 55.29 6.43
CA VAL A 159 -42.09 55.58 6.07
C VAL A 159 -42.89 54.33 6.42
N ASN A 160 -43.84 54.29 7.36
CA ASN A 160 -45.04 55.10 7.63
C ASN A 160 -45.47 54.80 9.10
N GLU A 161 -46.33 55.50 9.84
CA GLU A 161 -47.59 56.20 9.53
C GLU A 161 -48.12 56.76 10.88
N ILE A 162 -48.61 58.01 10.95
CA ILE A 162 -49.98 58.43 11.35
C ILE A 162 -50.24 59.85 10.81
#